data_AF-A0A917JTY0-F1
#
_entry.id   AF-A0A917JTY0-F1
#
_cell.length_a   1.000
_cell.length_b   1.000
_cell.length_c   1.000
_cell.angle_alpha   90.00
_cell.angle_beta   90.00
_cell.angle_gamma   90.00
#
_symmetry.space_group_name_H-M   'P 1'
#
loop_
_entity.id
_entity.type
_entity.pdbx_description
1 polymer ?
#
loop_
_entity_poly.entity_id
_entity_poly.type
_entity_poly.pdbx_seq_one_letter_code
_entity_poly.pdbx_strand_id
1 'polypeptide(L)'
;MQYFDVPKIDLHCHLDGSVRPQTIIDLAAQQELEIPSQDIEVINNLMIAPESCKDLVEYIERFELPISVMQTEEALTRISYELFEDAAKENVKYLEVRFGPLLHVQQGLSLDQVIASVVKGMQLAQDEYDIQGNYILSILRTMDLDRVYEVIDAGLPYLGQGVVAFDLAGAELPGFSQTFVPHAQYAKAKGYRITIHAGEQGSGQNVFDAVHLLNAERVGHGIHMKDHADAYNLVKAQNVALETCPSSNVQTKAVESLASHPLRDFYQDDVLITINTDNRTVSNTTMTDEVAKVMQQFDLTEQDYHAIYRTSVEKSFASAEVKQQLLAYIS
;
A
#
# COMPACT_ATOMS: atom_id res chain seq x y z
N MET A 1 -21.17 15.20 1.99
CA MET A 1 -19.73 15.44 1.81
C MET A 1 -19.42 15.41 0.31
N GLN A 2 -18.67 16.39 -0.22
CA GLN A 2 -18.14 16.33 -1.59
C GLN A 2 -16.81 15.55 -1.52
N TYR A 3 -16.84 14.25 -1.85
CA TYR A 3 -15.72 13.35 -1.58
C TYR A 3 -14.43 13.76 -2.30
N PHE A 4 -14.51 14.40 -3.47
CA PHE A 4 -13.35 14.87 -4.20
C PHE A 4 -12.57 15.94 -3.41
N ASP A 5 -13.28 16.86 -2.76
CA ASP A 5 -12.67 18.06 -2.14
C ASP A 5 -12.20 17.83 -0.69
N VAL A 6 -12.52 16.71 -0.03
CA VAL A 6 -12.04 16.46 1.34
C VAL A 6 -10.57 16.05 1.37
N PRO A 7 -9.78 16.45 2.38
CA PRO A 7 -8.40 16.01 2.49
C PRO A 7 -8.37 14.50 2.75
N LYS A 8 -7.51 13.76 2.04
CA LYS A 8 -7.37 12.30 2.16
C LYS A 8 -5.96 11.89 2.57
N ILE A 9 -5.84 10.71 3.16
CA ILE A 9 -4.56 10.05 3.46
C ILE A 9 -4.68 8.60 3.00
N ASP A 10 -3.67 8.13 2.29
CA ASP A 10 -3.58 6.73 1.85
C ASP A 10 -2.27 6.14 2.38
N LEU A 11 -2.38 5.12 3.25
CA LEU A 11 -1.23 4.49 3.91
C LEU A 11 -0.89 3.13 3.31
N HIS A 12 -1.66 2.68 2.32
CA HIS A 12 -1.53 1.37 1.71
C HIS A 12 -1.86 1.47 0.23
N CYS A 13 -0.85 1.84 -0.54
CA CYS A 13 -0.91 1.92 -1.99
C CYS A 13 0.35 1.32 -2.59
N HIS A 14 0.24 0.36 -3.52
CA HIS A 14 1.38 -0.23 -4.22
C HIS A 14 1.70 0.57 -5.49
N LEU A 15 2.99 0.84 -5.71
CA LEU A 15 3.47 1.58 -6.89
C LEU A 15 3.19 0.82 -8.20
N ASP A 16 3.61 -0.44 -8.23
CA ASP A 16 3.50 -1.37 -9.35
C ASP A 16 2.06 -1.74 -9.68
N GLY A 17 1.14 -1.66 -8.71
CA GLY A 17 -0.30 -1.82 -8.93
C GLY A 17 -1.05 -0.53 -9.32
N SER A 18 -0.34 0.60 -9.44
CA SER A 18 -0.93 1.92 -9.65
C SER A 18 -0.37 2.66 -10.87
N VAL A 19 0.21 1.94 -11.83
CA VAL A 19 0.78 2.52 -13.05
C VAL A 19 -0.32 2.92 -14.04
N ARG A 20 -0.18 4.09 -14.69
CA ARG A 20 -1.11 4.52 -15.74
C ARG A 20 -1.00 3.63 -16.99
N PRO A 21 -2.12 3.18 -17.59
CA PRO A 21 -2.08 2.40 -18.84
C PRO A 21 -1.33 3.08 -19.99
N GLN A 22 -1.50 4.39 -20.15
CA GLN A 22 -0.77 5.16 -21.17
C GLN A 22 0.74 5.16 -20.93
N THR A 23 1.17 5.20 -19.66
CA THR A 23 2.59 5.16 -19.30
C THR A 23 3.23 3.82 -19.63
N ILE A 24 2.48 2.70 -19.55
CA ILE A 24 2.96 1.40 -20.06
C ILE A 24 3.28 1.49 -21.55
N ILE A 25 2.35 2.03 -22.35
CA ILE A 25 2.51 2.16 -23.81
C ILE A 25 3.74 3.02 -24.14
N ASP A 26 3.84 4.19 -23.51
CA ASP A 26 4.92 5.14 -23.76
C ASP A 26 6.29 4.56 -23.38
N LEU A 27 6.40 3.94 -22.20
CA LEU A 27 7.64 3.36 -21.70
C LEU A 27 8.05 2.11 -22.48
N ALA A 28 7.09 1.28 -22.89
CA ALA A 28 7.38 0.14 -23.74
C ALA A 28 7.96 0.58 -25.09
N ALA A 29 7.41 1.63 -25.71
CA ALA A 29 7.96 2.19 -26.94
C ALA A 29 9.37 2.76 -26.75
N GLN A 30 9.64 3.46 -25.64
CA GLN A 30 10.96 4.01 -25.32
C GLN A 30 12.00 2.92 -25.04
N GLN A 31 11.59 1.82 -24.42
CA GLN A 31 12.46 0.71 -24.05
C GLN A 31 12.52 -0.40 -25.11
N GLU A 32 11.86 -0.19 -26.26
CA GLU A 32 11.75 -1.17 -27.35
C GLU A 32 11.20 -2.54 -26.89
N LEU A 33 10.25 -2.52 -25.94
CA LEU A 33 9.61 -3.72 -25.40
C LEU A 33 8.38 -4.12 -26.21
N GLU A 34 8.23 -5.41 -26.50
CA GLU A 34 7.00 -5.95 -27.07
C GLU A 34 5.91 -6.03 -26.00
N ILE A 35 4.78 -5.37 -26.25
CA ILE A 35 3.59 -5.44 -25.39
C ILE A 35 2.39 -6.01 -26.17
N PRO A 36 1.39 -6.61 -25.49
CA PRO A 36 0.28 -7.31 -26.15
C PRO A 36 -0.58 -6.44 -27.07
N SER A 37 -0.59 -5.11 -26.88
CA SER A 37 -1.33 -4.17 -27.70
C SER A 37 -0.79 -2.74 -27.55
N GLN A 38 -1.06 -1.87 -28.53
CA GLN A 38 -0.85 -0.42 -28.43
C GLN A 38 -2.18 0.33 -28.19
N ASP A 39 -3.28 -0.41 -28.07
CA ASP A 39 -4.59 0.12 -27.74
C ASP A 39 -4.71 0.31 -26.21
N ILE A 40 -4.96 1.55 -25.78
CA ILE A 40 -5.09 1.92 -24.37
C ILE A 40 -6.20 1.15 -23.65
N GLU A 41 -7.32 0.86 -24.32
CA GLU A 41 -8.43 0.12 -23.71
C GLU A 41 -8.02 -1.33 -23.46
N VAL A 42 -7.26 -1.93 -24.39
CA VAL A 42 -6.74 -3.29 -24.22
C VAL A 42 -5.73 -3.34 -23.08
N ILE A 43 -4.77 -2.40 -23.02
CA ILE A 43 -3.79 -2.34 -21.94
C ILE A 43 -4.47 -2.13 -20.57
N ASN A 44 -5.43 -1.21 -20.49
CA ASN A 44 -6.20 -0.97 -19.28
C ASN A 44 -6.91 -2.23 -18.79
N ASN A 45 -7.59 -2.97 -19.68
CA ASN A 45 -8.28 -4.21 -19.34
C ASN A 45 -7.34 -5.35 -18.92
N LEU A 46 -6.09 -5.36 -19.40
CA LEU A 46 -5.09 -6.34 -18.97
C LEU A 46 -4.59 -6.05 -17.55
N MET A 47 -4.57 -4.79 -17.15
CA MET A 47 -4.07 -4.33 -15.84
C MET A 47 -5.14 -4.30 -14.75
N ILE A 48 -6.42 -4.17 -15.10
CA ILE A 48 -7.51 -4.19 -14.12
C ILE A 48 -7.81 -5.63 -13.71
N ALA A 49 -7.81 -5.90 -12.41
CA ALA A 49 -8.34 -7.14 -11.88
C ALA A 49 -9.86 -7.21 -12.08
N PRO A 50 -10.42 -8.35 -12.53
CA PRO A 50 -11.86 -8.55 -12.56
C PRO A 50 -12.51 -8.20 -11.23
N GLU A 51 -13.78 -7.76 -11.24
CA GLU A 51 -14.55 -7.47 -10.01
C GLU A 51 -14.57 -8.66 -9.03
N SER A 52 -14.33 -9.86 -9.54
CA SER A 52 -14.30 -11.11 -8.81
C SER A 52 -13.21 -12.02 -9.37
N CYS A 53 -11.96 -11.88 -8.89
CA CYS A 53 -10.92 -12.88 -9.14
C CYS A 53 -11.27 -14.21 -8.49
N LYS A 54 -10.68 -15.30 -8.98
CA LYS A 54 -10.78 -16.62 -8.34
C LYS A 54 -10.01 -16.67 -7.03
N ASP A 55 -8.85 -16.04 -7.01
CA ASP A 55 -7.92 -15.98 -5.88
C ASP A 55 -6.90 -14.83 -6.06
N LEU A 56 -6.00 -14.66 -5.09
CA LEU A 56 -4.91 -13.69 -5.14
C LEU A 56 -3.92 -13.94 -6.30
N VAL A 57 -3.81 -15.17 -6.82
CA VAL A 57 -2.87 -15.47 -7.91
C VAL A 57 -3.33 -14.79 -9.19
N GLU A 58 -4.62 -14.91 -9.55
CA GLU A 58 -5.21 -14.21 -10.70
C GLU A 58 -5.12 -12.67 -10.55
N TYR A 59 -5.14 -12.16 -9.31
CA TYR A 59 -4.95 -10.73 -9.04
C TYR A 59 -3.49 -10.29 -9.32
N ILE A 60 -2.50 -11.10 -8.94
CA ILE A 60 -1.06 -10.78 -9.12
C ILE A 60 -0.64 -10.82 -10.60
N GLU A 61 -1.30 -11.59 -11.46
CA GLU A 61 -1.04 -11.60 -12.91
C GLU A 61 -1.15 -10.20 -13.55
N ARG A 62 -1.90 -9.29 -12.93
CA ARG A 62 -2.08 -7.91 -13.40
C ARG A 62 -0.84 -7.03 -13.29
N PHE A 63 0.15 -7.46 -12.51
CA PHE A 63 1.39 -6.73 -12.28
C PHE A 63 2.46 -7.03 -13.35
N GLU A 64 2.28 -8.04 -14.20
CA GLU A 64 3.29 -8.43 -15.20
C GLU A 64 3.66 -7.28 -16.14
N LEU A 65 2.66 -6.58 -16.70
CA LEU A 65 2.87 -5.45 -17.59
C LEU A 65 3.55 -4.25 -16.88
N PRO A 66 3.06 -3.75 -15.74
CA PRO A 66 3.77 -2.76 -14.93
C PRO A 66 5.23 -3.12 -14.66
N ILE A 67 5.49 -4.32 -14.13
CA ILE A 67 6.84 -4.75 -13.76
C ILE A 67 7.76 -4.77 -14.99
N SER A 68 7.26 -5.17 -16.16
CA SER A 68 8.05 -5.25 -17.39
C SER A 68 8.67 -3.90 -17.80
N VAL A 69 7.96 -2.78 -17.61
CA VAL A 69 8.45 -1.44 -17.99
C VAL A 69 9.17 -0.73 -16.85
N MET A 70 9.07 -1.23 -15.62
CA MET A 70 9.67 -0.66 -14.40
C MET A 70 11.11 -1.19 -14.18
N GLN A 71 11.91 -1.32 -15.23
CA GLN A 71 13.28 -1.87 -15.16
C GLN A 71 14.37 -0.82 -15.45
N THR A 72 14.01 0.46 -15.53
CA THR A 72 14.94 1.58 -15.75
C THR A 72 14.71 2.70 -14.72
N GLU A 73 15.76 3.47 -14.41
CA GLU A 73 15.67 4.60 -13.47
C GLU A 73 14.65 5.66 -13.94
N GLU A 74 14.60 5.92 -15.25
CA GLU A 74 13.65 6.86 -15.86
C GLU A 74 12.20 6.40 -15.68
N ALA A 75 11.92 5.12 -15.96
CA ALA A 75 10.58 4.55 -15.78
C ALA A 75 10.12 4.63 -14.32
N LEU A 76 10.97 4.21 -13.38
CA LEU A 76 10.67 4.23 -11.94
C LEU A 76 10.44 5.66 -11.44
N THR A 77 11.27 6.62 -11.89
CA THR A 77 11.10 8.04 -11.54
C THR A 77 9.78 8.59 -12.08
N ARG A 78 9.45 8.33 -13.36
CA ARG A 78 8.22 8.78 -13.99
C ARG A 78 6.99 8.20 -13.29
N ILE A 79 6.94 6.88 -13.10
CA ILE A 79 5.79 6.18 -12.52
C ILE A 79 5.55 6.65 -11.08
N SER A 80 6.61 6.84 -10.31
CA SER A 80 6.54 7.43 -8.98
C SER A 80 5.93 8.85 -9.00
N TYR A 81 6.47 9.73 -9.84
CA TYR A 81 5.96 11.09 -9.98
C TYR A 81 4.46 11.11 -10.35
N GLU A 82 4.08 10.30 -11.33
CA GLU A 82 2.70 10.22 -11.83
C GLU A 82 1.71 9.72 -10.77
N LEU A 83 2.11 8.76 -9.93
CA LEU A 83 1.27 8.28 -8.83
C LEU A 83 0.98 9.39 -7.82
N PHE A 84 2.00 10.15 -7.42
CA PHE A 84 1.84 11.28 -6.50
C PHE A 84 1.03 12.42 -7.14
N GLU A 85 1.24 12.70 -8.43
CA GLU A 85 0.44 13.64 -9.21
C GLU A 85 -1.05 13.26 -9.19
N ASP A 86 -1.39 11.99 -9.46
CA ASP A 86 -2.78 11.52 -9.46
C ASP A 86 -3.42 11.63 -8.08
N ALA A 87 -2.70 11.21 -7.04
CA ALA A 87 -3.17 11.30 -5.67
C ALA A 87 -3.43 12.76 -5.25
N ALA A 88 -2.52 13.68 -5.58
CA ALA A 88 -2.68 15.09 -5.23
C ALA A 88 -3.87 15.74 -5.94
N LYS A 89 -4.12 15.39 -7.21
CA LYS A 89 -5.25 15.92 -8.00
C LYS A 89 -6.61 15.59 -7.39
N GLU A 90 -6.71 14.54 -6.57
CA GLU A 90 -7.92 14.19 -5.83
C GLU A 90 -7.83 14.53 -4.32
N ASN A 91 -6.98 15.50 -3.97
CA ASN A 91 -6.83 16.04 -2.63
C ASN A 91 -6.30 15.05 -1.57
N VAL A 92 -5.50 14.05 -1.98
CA VAL A 92 -4.66 13.28 -1.05
C VAL A 92 -3.53 14.19 -0.58
N LYS A 93 -3.43 14.36 0.74
CA LYS A 93 -2.42 15.21 1.40
C LYS A 93 -1.20 14.44 1.84
N TYR A 94 -1.35 13.14 2.07
CA TYR A 94 -0.25 12.27 2.43
C TYR A 94 -0.44 10.86 1.86
N LEU A 95 0.62 10.33 1.26
CA LEU A 95 0.65 9.02 0.62
C LEU A 95 1.86 8.21 1.08
N GLU A 96 1.62 7.02 1.63
CA GLU A 96 2.67 6.01 1.82
C GLU A 96 2.58 4.93 0.75
N VAL A 97 3.58 4.93 -0.13
CA VAL A 97 3.64 4.01 -1.26
C VAL A 97 4.52 2.83 -0.89
N ARG A 98 4.02 1.61 -1.08
CA ARG A 98 4.81 0.39 -0.97
C ARG A 98 5.16 -0.16 -2.34
N PHE A 99 6.28 -0.84 -2.44
CA PHE A 99 6.67 -1.53 -3.67
C PHE A 99 7.74 -2.58 -3.34
N GLY A 100 7.93 -3.56 -4.22
CA GLY A 100 8.96 -4.59 -4.06
C GLY A 100 10.24 -4.26 -4.83
N PRO A 101 11.30 -3.71 -4.20
CA PRO A 101 12.49 -3.26 -4.95
C PRO A 101 13.17 -4.38 -5.75
N LEU A 102 13.11 -5.61 -5.24
CA LEU A 102 13.64 -6.81 -5.89
C LEU A 102 12.93 -7.19 -7.20
N LEU A 103 11.74 -6.65 -7.47
CA LEU A 103 11.04 -6.85 -8.74
C LEU A 103 11.65 -6.02 -9.88
N HIS A 104 12.46 -5.01 -9.56
CA HIS A 104 12.93 -3.99 -10.50
C HIS A 104 14.44 -4.05 -10.78
N VAL A 105 15.07 -5.18 -10.46
CA VAL A 105 16.51 -5.43 -10.69
C VAL A 105 16.77 -6.43 -11.82
N GLN A 106 15.74 -6.77 -12.61
CA GLN A 106 15.81 -7.85 -13.60
C GLN A 106 16.69 -7.48 -14.81
N GLN A 107 16.81 -6.18 -15.11
CA GLN A 107 17.65 -5.67 -16.20
C GLN A 107 18.92 -4.95 -15.71
N GLY A 108 19.39 -5.29 -14.50
CA GLY A 108 20.72 -4.89 -14.02
C GLY A 108 20.77 -3.61 -13.18
N LEU A 109 19.64 -3.01 -12.83
CA LEU A 109 19.61 -1.97 -11.79
C LEU A 109 20.05 -2.56 -10.44
N SER A 110 20.82 -1.78 -9.69
CA SER A 110 21.05 -2.04 -8.27
C SER A 110 19.83 -1.64 -7.44
N LEU A 111 19.69 -2.21 -6.24
CA LEU A 111 18.63 -1.83 -5.30
C LEU A 111 18.70 -0.34 -4.93
N ASP A 112 19.90 0.22 -4.81
CA ASP A 112 20.10 1.65 -4.57
C ASP A 112 19.52 2.50 -5.70
N GLN A 113 19.83 2.19 -6.97
CA GLN A 113 19.26 2.89 -8.13
C GLN A 113 17.74 2.79 -8.18
N VAL A 114 17.17 1.62 -7.86
CA VAL A 114 15.72 1.41 -7.80
C VAL A 114 15.07 2.33 -6.75
N ILE A 115 15.59 2.32 -5.52
CA ILE A 115 15.06 3.12 -4.41
C ILE A 115 15.27 4.62 -4.68
N ALA A 116 16.46 5.02 -5.14
CA ALA A 116 16.78 6.40 -5.50
C ALA A 116 15.80 6.97 -6.54
N SER A 117 15.47 6.17 -7.56
CA SER A 117 14.59 6.58 -8.66
C SER A 117 13.17 6.85 -8.18
N VAL A 118 12.59 5.96 -7.37
CA VAL A 118 11.23 6.17 -6.87
C VAL A 118 11.18 7.32 -5.86
N VAL A 119 12.19 7.48 -5.01
CA VAL A 119 12.29 8.62 -4.07
C VAL A 119 12.40 9.93 -4.85
N LYS A 120 13.19 9.97 -5.93
CA LYS A 120 13.31 11.14 -6.81
C LYS A 120 11.97 11.51 -7.46
N GLY A 121 11.23 10.53 -7.99
CA GLY A 121 9.91 10.78 -8.59
C GLY A 121 8.92 11.40 -7.61
N MET A 122 8.92 10.90 -6.38
CA MET A 122 8.09 11.43 -5.29
C MET A 122 8.48 12.86 -4.95
N GLN A 123 9.77 13.15 -4.78
CA GLN A 123 10.26 14.49 -4.46
C GLN A 123 9.86 15.50 -5.54
N LEU A 124 9.99 15.13 -6.83
CA LEU A 124 9.54 15.99 -7.94
C LEU A 124 8.05 16.32 -7.84
N ALA A 125 7.21 15.36 -7.45
CA ALA A 125 5.78 15.61 -7.27
C ALA A 125 5.48 16.45 -6.03
N GLN A 126 6.20 16.24 -4.92
CA GLN A 126 6.07 17.06 -3.71
C GLN A 126 6.47 18.53 -3.92
N ASP A 127 7.38 18.79 -4.87
CA ASP A 127 7.78 20.16 -5.23
C ASP A 127 6.69 20.89 -6.05
N GLU A 128 5.84 20.15 -6.78
CA GLU A 128 4.81 20.71 -7.68
C GLU A 128 3.40 20.70 -7.08
N TYR A 129 3.08 19.70 -6.25
CA TYR A 129 1.75 19.45 -5.74
C TYR A 129 1.68 19.56 -4.21
N ASP A 130 0.50 19.91 -3.68
CA ASP A 130 0.22 19.92 -2.24
C ASP A 130 -0.02 18.50 -1.70
N ILE A 131 1.06 17.72 -1.67
CA ILE A 131 1.11 16.34 -1.19
C ILE A 131 2.46 16.09 -0.52
N GLN A 132 2.45 15.24 0.50
CA GLN A 132 3.65 14.67 1.13
C GLN A 132 3.60 13.15 1.08
N GLY A 133 4.70 12.47 1.34
CA GLY A 133 4.70 11.01 1.36
C GLY A 133 6.04 10.37 1.62
N ASN A 134 6.00 9.05 1.71
CA ASN A 134 7.16 8.21 1.93
C ASN A 134 6.97 6.83 1.28
N TYR A 135 8.07 6.11 1.13
CA TYR A 135 8.11 4.74 0.67
C TYR A 135 8.22 3.72 1.80
N ILE A 136 7.60 2.58 1.55
CA ILE A 136 7.67 1.36 2.35
C ILE A 136 8.31 0.28 1.47
N LEU A 137 9.41 -0.31 1.93
CA LEU A 137 10.08 -1.38 1.20
C LEU A 137 9.36 -2.70 1.50
N SER A 138 8.61 -3.20 0.52
CA SER A 138 7.84 -4.44 0.66
C SER A 138 8.63 -5.64 0.16
N ILE A 139 8.64 -6.71 0.94
CA ILE A 139 9.25 -7.98 0.59
C ILE A 139 8.16 -8.96 0.22
N LEU A 140 8.25 -9.55 -0.97
CA LEU A 140 7.40 -10.67 -1.32
C LEU A 140 7.87 -11.90 -0.53
N ARG A 141 6.96 -12.52 0.24
CA ARG A 141 7.29 -13.64 1.15
C ARG A 141 7.91 -14.86 0.46
N THR A 142 7.78 -14.96 -0.86
CA THR A 142 8.35 -16.05 -1.69
C THR A 142 9.77 -15.78 -2.16
N MET A 143 10.30 -14.57 -1.92
CA MET A 143 11.66 -14.20 -2.30
C MET A 143 12.72 -14.87 -1.43
N ASP A 144 13.94 -14.90 -1.96
CA ASP A 144 15.12 -15.37 -1.24
C ASP A 144 15.34 -14.55 0.05
N LEU A 145 15.38 -15.25 1.17
CA LEU A 145 15.50 -14.68 2.50
C LEU A 145 16.82 -13.93 2.71
N ASP A 146 17.89 -14.29 2.00
CA ASP A 146 19.17 -13.59 2.10
C ASP A 146 19.08 -12.19 1.46
N ARG A 147 18.29 -12.06 0.39
CA ARG A 147 18.08 -10.79 -0.32
C ARG A 147 17.25 -9.78 0.45
N VAL A 148 16.53 -10.22 1.48
CA VAL A 148 15.78 -9.33 2.37
C VAL A 148 16.71 -8.36 3.11
N TYR A 149 17.87 -8.84 3.55
CA TYR A 149 18.88 -7.99 4.19
C TYR A 149 19.45 -6.96 3.21
N GLU A 150 19.66 -7.34 1.95
CA GLU A 150 20.12 -6.44 0.88
C GLU A 150 19.14 -5.27 0.69
N VAL A 151 17.83 -5.54 0.68
CA VAL A 151 16.79 -4.50 0.57
C VAL A 151 16.80 -3.56 1.77
N ILE A 152 16.86 -4.13 2.99
CA ILE A 152 16.90 -3.34 4.22
C ILE A 152 18.13 -2.43 4.24
N ASP A 153 19.30 -2.94 3.85
CA ASP A 153 20.53 -2.15 3.85
C ASP A 153 20.55 -1.11 2.71
N ALA A 154 20.02 -1.43 1.53
CA ALA A 154 19.91 -0.48 0.42
C ALA A 154 18.97 0.70 0.70
N GLY A 155 17.95 0.52 1.54
CA GLY A 155 17.06 1.61 1.93
C GLY A 155 17.62 2.56 2.99
N LEU A 156 18.68 2.18 3.70
CA LEU A 156 19.23 2.96 4.83
C LEU A 156 19.57 4.42 4.48
N PRO A 157 20.19 4.74 3.32
CA PRO A 157 20.48 6.12 2.95
C PRO A 157 19.23 7.00 2.84
N TYR A 158 18.07 6.39 2.57
CA TYR A 158 16.79 7.06 2.34
C TYR A 158 15.87 7.04 3.57
N LEU A 159 16.28 6.38 4.66
CA LEU A 159 15.47 6.26 5.87
C LEU A 159 15.26 7.65 6.52
N GLY A 160 14.00 8.06 6.67
CA GLY A 160 13.61 9.40 7.11
C GLY A 160 13.79 10.50 6.03
N GLN A 161 14.18 10.12 4.81
CA GLN A 161 14.38 10.98 3.65
C GLN A 161 13.67 10.40 2.42
N GLY A 162 12.47 9.85 2.64
CA GLY A 162 11.62 9.28 1.59
C GLY A 162 11.41 7.77 1.71
N VAL A 163 12.10 7.06 2.59
CA VAL A 163 11.77 5.69 3.02
C VAL A 163 11.52 5.68 4.52
N VAL A 164 10.51 4.95 4.99
CA VAL A 164 10.13 4.94 6.43
C VAL A 164 9.91 3.57 7.03
N ALA A 165 9.51 2.58 6.23
CA ALA A 165 9.06 1.32 6.77
C ALA A 165 9.45 0.11 5.93
N PHE A 166 9.34 -1.04 6.58
CA PHE A 166 9.47 -2.38 6.04
C PHE A 166 8.10 -3.06 6.03
N ASP A 167 7.82 -3.83 4.98
CA ASP A 167 6.59 -4.60 4.81
C ASP A 167 6.84 -6.03 4.29
N LEU A 168 5.89 -6.92 4.53
CA LEU A 168 5.80 -8.25 3.92
C LEU A 168 4.49 -8.36 3.15
N ALA A 169 4.57 -8.72 1.86
CA ALA A 169 3.43 -8.86 0.95
C ALA A 169 3.48 -10.17 0.14
N GLY A 170 2.53 -10.34 -0.78
CA GLY A 170 2.37 -11.55 -1.60
C GLY A 170 1.55 -12.62 -0.90
N ALA A 171 1.73 -13.89 -1.29
CA ALA A 171 0.93 -15.00 -0.79
C ALA A 171 0.98 -15.15 0.74
N GLU A 172 -0.19 -15.28 1.38
CA GLU A 172 -0.33 -15.30 2.84
C GLU A 172 -0.46 -16.72 3.39
N LEU A 173 0.67 -17.40 3.60
CA LEU A 173 0.70 -18.76 4.13
C LEU A 173 0.56 -18.79 5.67
N PRO A 174 -0.10 -19.80 6.27
CA PRO A 174 -0.16 -19.92 7.73
C PRO A 174 1.23 -19.92 8.38
N GLY A 175 1.42 -19.07 9.40
CA GLY A 175 2.65 -19.03 10.21
C GLY A 175 3.86 -18.40 9.51
N PHE A 176 3.67 -17.68 8.41
CA PHE A 176 4.77 -17.04 7.67
C PHE A 176 5.63 -16.14 8.57
N SER A 177 5.03 -15.49 9.56
CA SER A 177 5.69 -14.56 10.47
C SER A 177 6.89 -15.19 11.19
N GLN A 178 6.84 -16.48 11.52
CA GLN A 178 7.94 -17.17 12.19
C GLN A 178 9.25 -17.13 11.38
N THR A 179 9.15 -17.18 10.06
CA THR A 179 10.29 -17.15 9.13
C THR A 179 10.95 -15.77 9.12
N PHE A 180 10.17 -14.69 9.25
CA PHE A 180 10.63 -13.32 9.06
C PHE A 180 10.97 -12.59 10.37
N VAL A 181 10.88 -13.25 11.53
CA VAL A 181 11.33 -12.70 12.83
C VAL A 181 12.74 -12.10 12.75
N PRO A 182 13.79 -12.80 12.27
CA PRO A 182 15.13 -12.22 12.22
C PRO A 182 15.21 -10.99 11.30
N HIS A 183 14.46 -10.97 10.20
CA HIS A 183 14.43 -9.85 9.25
C HIS A 183 13.72 -8.63 9.82
N ALA A 184 12.55 -8.81 10.45
CA ALA A 184 11.82 -7.73 11.10
C ALA A 184 12.62 -7.13 12.26
N GLN A 185 13.30 -7.98 13.04
CA GLN A 185 14.23 -7.53 14.09
C GLN A 185 15.40 -6.72 13.50
N TYR A 186 15.97 -7.18 12.38
CA TYR A 186 17.04 -6.46 11.69
C TYR A 186 16.57 -5.10 11.16
N ALA A 187 15.43 -5.04 10.47
CA ALA A 187 14.82 -3.80 9.99
C ALA A 187 14.57 -2.81 11.15
N LYS A 188 13.97 -3.29 12.24
CA LYS A 188 13.69 -2.46 13.41
C LYS A 188 14.97 -1.96 14.09
N ALA A 189 16.01 -2.79 14.19
CA ALA A 189 17.30 -2.38 14.74
C ALA A 189 18.00 -1.29 13.90
N LYS A 190 17.68 -1.22 12.60
CA LYS A 190 18.16 -0.17 11.68
C LYS A 190 17.29 1.09 11.70
N GLY A 191 16.14 1.06 12.35
CA GLY A 191 15.24 2.21 12.53
C GLY A 191 14.00 2.21 11.64
N TYR A 192 13.76 1.16 10.85
CA TYR A 192 12.52 1.04 10.08
C TYR A 192 11.31 0.86 10.99
N ARG A 193 10.21 1.50 10.61
CA ARG A 193 8.87 1.15 11.11
C ARG A 193 8.40 -0.15 10.45
N ILE A 194 7.45 -0.84 11.07
CA ILE A 194 6.98 -2.14 10.56
C ILE A 194 5.48 -2.07 10.29
N THR A 195 5.09 -2.36 9.05
CA THR A 195 3.72 -2.77 8.68
C THR A 195 3.79 -4.16 8.05
N ILE A 196 2.73 -4.96 8.12
CA ILE A 196 2.74 -6.33 7.59
C ILE A 196 1.37 -6.63 7.00
N HIS A 197 1.29 -7.08 5.75
CA HIS A 197 0.05 -7.68 5.25
C HIS A 197 -0.25 -8.95 6.06
N ALA A 198 -1.43 -9.03 6.67
CA ALA A 198 -1.87 -10.22 7.37
C ALA A 198 -3.39 -10.21 7.54
N GLY A 199 -4.00 -11.39 7.58
CA GLY A 199 -5.44 -11.55 7.71
C GLY A 199 -6.23 -11.05 6.50
N GLU A 200 -5.65 -11.06 5.31
CA GLU A 200 -6.36 -10.75 4.06
C GLU A 200 -6.92 -12.02 3.44
N GLN A 201 -6.05 -12.97 3.08
CA GLN A 201 -6.41 -14.30 2.56
C GLN A 201 -6.14 -15.40 3.60
N GLY A 202 -5.35 -15.07 4.64
CA GLY A 202 -5.00 -15.98 5.72
C GLY A 202 -6.02 -15.96 6.85
N SER A 203 -5.53 -15.84 8.09
CA SER A 203 -6.36 -15.94 9.29
C SER A 203 -5.99 -14.90 10.33
N GLY A 204 -6.85 -14.73 11.33
CA GLY A 204 -6.54 -13.90 12.50
C GLY A 204 -5.28 -14.34 13.26
N GLN A 205 -4.82 -15.60 13.14
CA GLN A 205 -3.54 -16.02 13.70
C GLN A 205 -2.36 -15.31 13.02
N ASN A 206 -2.41 -15.11 11.70
CA ASN A 206 -1.37 -14.36 11.00
C ASN A 206 -1.33 -12.89 11.46
N VAL A 207 -2.50 -12.30 11.75
CA VAL A 207 -2.59 -10.94 12.33
C VAL A 207 -1.96 -10.92 13.72
N PHE A 208 -2.32 -11.89 14.58
CA PHE A 208 -1.73 -12.03 15.91
C PHE A 208 -0.21 -12.14 15.82
N ASP A 209 0.31 -13.01 14.95
CA ASP A 209 1.74 -13.26 14.79
C ASP A 209 2.48 -12.06 14.21
N ALA A 210 1.87 -11.31 13.27
CA ALA A 210 2.46 -10.09 12.74
C ALA A 210 2.69 -9.06 13.85
N VAL A 211 1.70 -8.86 14.73
CA VAL A 211 1.84 -7.92 15.87
C VAL A 211 2.77 -8.50 16.95
N HIS A 212 2.58 -9.75 17.32
CA HIS A 212 3.27 -10.39 18.44
C HIS A 212 4.74 -10.69 18.13
N LEU A 213 5.03 -11.29 16.97
CA LEU A 213 6.36 -11.78 16.60
C LEU A 213 7.16 -10.75 15.81
N LEU A 214 6.52 -10.04 14.89
CA LEU A 214 7.20 -9.08 14.00
C LEU A 214 7.15 -7.64 14.53
N ASN A 215 6.41 -7.39 15.61
CA ASN A 215 6.15 -6.06 16.15
C ASN A 215 5.58 -5.09 15.12
N ALA A 216 4.65 -5.58 14.29
CA ALA A 216 3.91 -4.75 13.36
C ALA A 216 3.16 -3.63 14.10
N GLU A 217 3.35 -2.39 13.64
CA GLU A 217 2.70 -1.19 14.18
C GLU A 217 1.40 -0.87 13.44
N ARG A 218 1.31 -1.35 12.20
CA ARG A 218 0.11 -1.43 11.37
C ARG A 218 0.01 -2.81 10.74
N VAL A 219 -1.19 -3.22 10.40
CA VAL A 219 -1.45 -4.46 9.68
C VAL A 219 -2.17 -4.11 8.38
N GLY A 220 -1.58 -4.53 7.25
CA GLY A 220 -2.22 -4.51 5.94
C GLY A 220 -3.46 -5.40 5.96
N HIS A 221 -4.62 -4.82 5.66
CA HIS A 221 -5.94 -5.44 5.70
C HIS A 221 -6.42 -5.84 7.11
N GLY A 222 -5.99 -6.99 7.64
CA GLY A 222 -6.37 -7.50 8.97
C GLY A 222 -7.81 -7.99 9.11
N ILE A 223 -8.57 -8.14 8.02
CA ILE A 223 -10.02 -8.36 8.06
C ILE A 223 -10.45 -9.72 8.63
N HIS A 224 -9.61 -10.76 8.49
CA HIS A 224 -9.84 -12.08 9.10
C HIS A 224 -9.51 -12.14 10.60
N MET A 225 -9.10 -11.02 11.21
CA MET A 225 -9.00 -10.89 12.66
C MET A 225 -10.36 -11.04 13.37
N LYS A 226 -11.47 -10.72 12.68
CA LYS A 226 -12.83 -10.75 13.23
C LYS A 226 -13.20 -12.08 13.89
N ASP A 227 -12.60 -13.18 13.43
CA ASP A 227 -12.85 -14.54 13.91
C ASP A 227 -11.81 -15.03 14.95
N HIS A 228 -10.95 -14.14 15.46
CA HIS A 228 -9.82 -14.49 16.33
C HIS A 228 -9.65 -13.54 17.52
N ALA A 229 -10.22 -13.92 18.67
CA ALA A 229 -10.31 -13.08 19.86
C ALA A 229 -8.95 -12.53 20.36
N ASP A 230 -7.90 -13.37 20.38
CA ASP A 230 -6.59 -12.91 20.87
C ASP A 230 -5.93 -11.88 19.94
N ALA A 231 -6.17 -11.99 18.64
CA ALA A 231 -5.67 -11.04 17.65
C ALA A 231 -6.38 -9.70 17.82
N TYR A 232 -7.71 -9.76 17.94
CA TYR A 232 -8.57 -8.62 18.21
C TYR A 232 -8.14 -7.85 19.47
N ASN A 233 -7.96 -8.57 20.57
CA ASN A 233 -7.55 -7.99 21.84
C ASN A 233 -6.14 -7.39 21.78
N LEU A 234 -5.20 -8.07 21.12
CA LEU A 234 -3.83 -7.60 20.98
C LEU A 234 -3.73 -6.31 20.15
N VAL A 235 -4.42 -6.27 19.00
CA VAL A 235 -4.46 -5.11 18.11
C VAL A 235 -5.03 -3.89 18.83
N LYS A 236 -6.15 -4.05 19.56
CA LYS A 236 -6.72 -2.97 20.39
C LYS A 236 -5.77 -2.54 21.50
N ALA A 237 -5.23 -3.49 22.27
CA ALA A 237 -4.37 -3.18 23.41
C ALA A 237 -3.08 -2.44 23.01
N GLN A 238 -2.54 -2.72 21.82
CA GLN A 238 -1.34 -2.05 21.30
C GLN A 238 -1.63 -0.85 20.41
N ASN A 239 -2.91 -0.50 20.20
CA ASN A 239 -3.33 0.54 19.26
C ASN A 239 -2.73 0.33 17.86
N VAL A 240 -2.70 -0.91 17.37
CA VAL A 240 -2.27 -1.23 16.00
C VAL A 240 -3.37 -0.82 15.04
N ALA A 241 -3.01 -0.12 13.96
CA ALA A 241 -3.99 0.29 12.95
C ALA A 241 -4.14 -0.77 11.86
N LEU A 242 -5.38 -0.99 11.41
CA LEU A 242 -5.68 -1.79 10.23
C LEU A 242 -5.74 -0.89 8.99
N GLU A 243 -4.88 -1.17 8.02
CA GLU A 243 -4.88 -0.52 6.72
C GLU A 243 -5.94 -1.21 5.84
N THR A 244 -7.20 -0.79 5.95
CA THR A 244 -8.31 -1.45 5.23
C THR A 244 -8.34 -1.02 3.76
N CYS A 245 -8.61 -1.97 2.86
CA CYS A 245 -8.58 -1.77 1.40
C CYS A 245 -9.86 -2.35 0.76
N PRO A 246 -11.01 -1.69 0.90
CA PRO A 246 -12.31 -2.33 0.71
C PRO A 246 -12.57 -2.87 -0.70
N SER A 247 -12.23 -2.11 -1.75
CA SER A 247 -12.39 -2.61 -3.13
C SER A 247 -11.46 -3.80 -3.42
N SER A 248 -10.20 -3.71 -2.98
CA SER A 248 -9.25 -4.82 -3.11
C SER A 248 -9.76 -6.07 -2.41
N ASN A 249 -10.24 -5.96 -1.17
CA ASN A 249 -10.72 -7.11 -0.40
C ASN A 249 -11.93 -7.82 -1.04
N VAL A 250 -12.76 -7.12 -1.81
CA VAL A 250 -13.81 -7.74 -2.63
C VAL A 250 -13.21 -8.48 -3.83
N GLN A 251 -12.28 -7.84 -4.55
CA GLN A 251 -11.67 -8.40 -5.75
C GLN A 251 -10.81 -9.63 -5.45
N THR A 252 -10.08 -9.64 -4.34
CA THR A 252 -9.24 -10.76 -3.93
C THR A 252 -10.03 -11.91 -3.30
N LYS A 253 -11.33 -11.74 -3.04
CA LYS A 253 -12.19 -12.70 -2.28
C LYS A 253 -11.87 -12.81 -0.79
N ALA A 254 -11.19 -11.81 -0.24
CA ALA A 254 -11.05 -11.69 1.21
C ALA A 254 -12.42 -11.45 1.88
N VAL A 255 -13.36 -10.79 1.20
CA VAL A 255 -14.78 -10.70 1.55
C VAL A 255 -15.66 -10.95 0.33
N GLU A 256 -16.89 -11.41 0.55
CA GLU A 256 -17.84 -11.68 -0.55
C GLU A 256 -18.33 -10.39 -1.23
N SER A 257 -18.49 -9.32 -0.46
CA SER A 257 -19.01 -8.04 -0.94
C SER A 257 -18.60 -6.91 0.01
N LEU A 258 -18.70 -5.66 -0.44
CA LEU A 258 -18.46 -4.51 0.42
C LEU A 258 -19.42 -4.49 1.63
N ALA A 259 -20.67 -4.94 1.45
CA ALA A 259 -21.67 -5.00 2.53
C ALA A 259 -21.33 -5.99 3.65
N SER A 260 -20.51 -7.02 3.38
CA SER A 260 -20.06 -8.00 4.36
C SER A 260 -18.66 -7.72 4.92
N HIS A 261 -18.07 -6.56 4.59
CA HIS A 261 -16.75 -6.18 5.06
C HIS A 261 -16.78 -5.74 6.54
N PRO A 262 -15.85 -6.20 7.41
CA PRO A 262 -15.90 -5.95 8.85
C PRO A 262 -15.47 -4.54 9.29
N LEU A 263 -15.33 -3.60 8.35
CA LEU A 263 -14.74 -2.28 8.64
C LEU A 263 -15.58 -1.51 9.66
N ARG A 264 -16.91 -1.53 9.48
CA ARG A 264 -17.84 -0.86 10.39
C ARG A 264 -17.77 -1.44 11.80
N ASP A 265 -17.76 -2.76 11.91
CA ASP A 265 -17.73 -3.45 13.20
C ASP A 265 -16.42 -3.14 13.94
N PHE A 266 -15.29 -3.19 13.24
CA PHE A 266 -14.00 -2.78 13.78
C PHE A 266 -14.01 -1.33 14.28
N TYR A 267 -14.52 -0.41 13.46
CA TYR A 267 -14.62 1.01 13.82
C TYR A 267 -15.51 1.23 15.06
N GLN A 268 -16.67 0.55 15.14
CA GLN A 268 -17.58 0.63 16.28
C GLN A 268 -16.99 0.04 17.58
N ASP A 269 -16.07 -0.91 17.43
CA ASP A 269 -15.35 -1.54 18.52
C ASP A 269 -14.04 -0.82 18.86
N ASP A 270 -13.84 0.44 18.45
CA ASP A 270 -12.63 1.22 18.72
C ASP A 270 -11.33 0.57 18.18
N VAL A 271 -11.42 -0.31 17.18
CA VAL A 271 -10.24 -0.74 16.41
C VAL A 271 -9.87 0.41 15.48
N LEU A 272 -8.58 0.78 15.50
CA LEU A 272 -8.07 1.86 14.66
C LEU A 272 -8.01 1.39 13.21
N ILE A 273 -8.77 2.04 12.33
CA ILE A 273 -8.83 1.71 10.90
C ILE A 273 -8.45 2.91 10.05
N THR A 274 -7.88 2.65 8.88
CA THR A 274 -7.67 3.63 7.81
C THR A 274 -8.28 3.12 6.51
N ILE A 275 -8.64 4.03 5.61
CA ILE A 275 -9.19 3.71 4.27
C ILE A 275 -8.07 3.91 3.25
N ASN A 276 -7.82 2.93 2.39
CA ASN A 276 -6.69 2.92 1.46
C ASN A 276 -7.08 2.28 0.13
N THR A 277 -6.31 2.56 -0.93
CA THR A 277 -6.60 2.04 -2.27
C THR A 277 -6.12 0.62 -2.50
N ASP A 278 -5.04 0.20 -1.82
CA ASP A 278 -4.20 -0.94 -2.17
C ASP A 278 -3.55 -0.76 -3.55
N ASN A 279 -4.33 -0.86 -4.63
CA ASN A 279 -3.85 -0.70 -5.99
C ASN A 279 -4.80 0.20 -6.76
N ARG A 280 -4.34 1.34 -7.28
CA ARG A 280 -5.25 2.26 -7.99
C ARG A 280 -5.69 1.71 -9.33
N THR A 281 -4.74 1.23 -10.13
CA THR A 281 -5.02 0.70 -11.46
C THR A 281 -5.57 -0.71 -11.38
N VAL A 282 -4.90 -1.60 -10.63
CA VAL A 282 -5.35 -3.01 -10.53
C VAL A 282 -6.74 -3.11 -9.92
N SER A 283 -7.05 -2.31 -8.89
CA SER A 283 -8.41 -2.27 -8.32
C SER A 283 -9.38 -1.34 -9.02
N ASN A 284 -8.97 -0.67 -10.09
CA ASN A 284 -9.77 0.30 -10.84
C ASN A 284 -10.51 1.28 -9.90
N THR A 285 -9.75 1.94 -9.03
CA THR A 285 -10.29 2.80 -7.98
C THR A 285 -9.39 4.00 -7.70
N THR A 286 -9.94 4.97 -6.98
CA THR A 286 -9.24 6.16 -6.47
C THR A 286 -9.47 6.29 -4.97
N MET A 287 -8.71 7.13 -4.28
CA MET A 287 -8.97 7.41 -2.86
C MET A 287 -10.34 8.05 -2.65
N THR A 288 -10.79 8.87 -3.60
CA THR A 288 -12.12 9.48 -3.65
C THR A 288 -13.21 8.41 -3.74
N ASP A 289 -13.01 7.42 -4.60
CA ASP A 289 -13.96 6.30 -4.75
C ASP A 289 -13.98 5.42 -3.50
N GLU A 290 -12.83 5.09 -2.91
CA GLU A 290 -12.78 4.30 -1.67
C GLU A 290 -13.49 5.00 -0.52
N VAL A 291 -13.22 6.29 -0.31
CA VAL A 291 -13.91 7.07 0.72
C VAL A 291 -15.41 7.12 0.43
N ALA A 292 -15.82 7.37 -0.81
CA ALA A 292 -17.24 7.41 -1.19
C ALA A 292 -17.93 6.05 -0.93
N LYS A 293 -17.32 4.94 -1.33
CA LYS A 293 -17.82 3.57 -1.15
C LYS A 293 -17.99 3.24 0.33
N VAL A 294 -16.96 3.46 1.15
CA VAL A 294 -16.99 3.17 2.60
C VAL A 294 -18.06 3.99 3.30
N MET A 295 -18.06 5.30 3.07
CA MET A 295 -18.98 6.22 3.74
C MET A 295 -20.44 5.89 3.41
N GLN A 296 -20.74 5.56 2.16
CA GLN A 296 -22.09 5.20 1.71
C GLN A 296 -22.52 3.80 2.16
N GLN A 297 -21.64 2.80 2.08
CA GLN A 297 -22.00 1.42 2.42
C GLN A 297 -22.27 1.23 3.92
N PHE A 298 -21.53 1.95 4.78
CA PHE A 298 -21.59 1.78 6.22
C PHE A 298 -22.32 2.90 6.95
N ASP A 299 -22.97 3.81 6.21
CA ASP A 299 -23.70 4.97 6.73
C ASP A 299 -22.86 5.84 7.68
N LEU A 300 -21.57 6.03 7.35
CA LEU A 300 -20.67 6.85 8.17
C LEU A 300 -20.93 8.34 7.94
N THR A 301 -20.76 9.12 9.00
CA THR A 301 -20.92 10.57 8.98
C THR A 301 -19.61 11.29 8.66
N GLU A 302 -19.67 12.57 8.32
CA GLU A 302 -18.48 13.41 8.16
C GLU A 302 -17.61 13.46 9.42
N GLN A 303 -18.24 13.38 10.60
CA GLN A 303 -17.51 13.29 11.87
C GLN A 303 -16.73 11.98 11.99
N ASP A 304 -17.30 10.87 11.52
CA ASP A 304 -16.61 9.57 11.46
C ASP A 304 -15.42 9.63 10.49
N TYR A 305 -15.60 10.26 9.33
CA TYR A 305 -14.50 10.47 8.39
C TYR A 305 -13.37 11.28 9.02
N HIS A 306 -13.66 12.36 9.75
CA HIS A 306 -12.62 13.12 10.45
C HIS A 306 -11.92 12.29 11.53
N ALA A 307 -12.62 11.38 12.21
CA ALA A 307 -12.00 10.47 13.19
C ALA A 307 -11.06 9.46 12.51
N ILE A 308 -11.49 8.88 11.38
CA ILE A 308 -10.66 7.98 10.56
C ILE A 308 -9.45 8.74 10.00
N TYR A 309 -9.64 9.97 9.50
CA TYR A 309 -8.55 10.83 9.02
C TYR A 309 -7.51 11.09 10.12
N ARG A 310 -7.94 11.46 11.34
CA ARG A 310 -7.02 11.63 12.48
C ARG A 310 -6.25 10.34 12.78
N THR A 311 -6.93 9.20 12.77
CA THR A 311 -6.30 7.89 12.91
C THR A 311 -5.22 7.69 11.84
N SER A 312 -5.52 7.98 10.57
CA SER A 312 -4.54 7.92 9.49
C SER A 312 -3.34 8.85 9.71
N VAL A 313 -3.54 10.08 10.18
CA VAL A 313 -2.42 10.98 10.51
C VAL A 313 -1.57 10.41 11.64
N GLU A 314 -2.19 10.01 12.75
CA GLU A 314 -1.51 9.52 13.93
C GLU A 314 -0.71 8.24 13.64
N LYS A 315 -1.25 7.38 12.78
CA LYS A 315 -0.67 6.08 12.41
C LYS A 315 0.17 6.10 11.15
N SER A 316 0.22 7.21 10.43
CA SER A 316 1.25 7.42 9.41
C SER A 316 2.65 7.32 10.02
N PHE A 317 3.61 6.92 9.21
CA PHE A 317 5.05 6.97 9.52
C PHE A 317 5.67 8.31 9.09
N ALA A 318 4.85 9.36 8.98
CA ALA A 318 5.28 10.72 8.74
C ALA A 318 6.04 11.32 9.95
N SER A 319 6.82 12.38 9.69
CA SER A 319 7.44 13.16 10.77
C SER A 319 6.40 13.89 11.62
N ALA A 320 6.79 14.32 12.83
CA ALA A 320 5.88 15.05 13.71
C ALA A 320 5.39 16.37 13.07
N GLU A 321 6.27 17.04 12.32
CA GLU A 321 5.96 18.28 11.60
C GLU A 321 4.92 18.05 10.50
N VAL A 322 5.09 16.98 9.71
CA VAL A 322 4.12 16.61 8.66
C VAL A 322 2.78 16.23 9.31
N LYS A 323 2.78 15.46 10.40
CA LYS A 323 1.53 15.13 11.12
C LYS A 323 0.79 16.38 11.60
N GLN A 324 1.51 17.38 12.12
CA GLN A 324 0.90 18.64 12.55
C GLN A 324 0.25 19.38 11.36
N GLN A 325 0.91 19.42 10.20
CA GLN A 325 0.35 20.02 8.99
C GLN A 325 -0.91 19.27 8.53
N LEU A 326 -0.88 17.93 8.55
CA LEU A 326 -2.02 17.13 8.12
C LEU A 326 -3.26 17.33 9.01
N LEU A 327 -3.08 17.43 10.34
CA LEU A 327 -4.19 17.71 11.26
C LEU A 327 -4.84 19.08 11.01
N ALA A 328 -4.10 20.05 10.46
CA ALA A 328 -4.63 21.37 10.15
C ALA A 328 -5.67 21.36 9.01
N TYR A 329 -5.68 20.33 8.14
CA TYR A 329 -6.65 20.23 7.04
C TYR A 329 -8.09 19.94 7.49
N ILE A 330 -8.26 19.43 8.71
CA ILE A 330 -9.57 19.05 9.28
C ILE A 330 -9.87 19.77 10.61
N SER A 331 -9.08 20.81 10.93
CA SER A 331 -9.18 21.61 12.15
C SER A 331 -10.28 22.67 12.07
#